data_AF-A0A8E0QH72-F1
#
_entry.id   AF-A0A8E0QH72-F1
#
_cell.length_a   1.000
_cell.length_b   1.000
_cell.length_c   1.000
_cell.angle_alpha   90.00
_cell.angle_beta   90.00
_cell.angle_gamma   90.00
#
_symmetry.space_group_name_H-M   'P 1'
#
loop_
_entity.id
_entity.type
_entity.pdbx_description
1 polymer ?
#
loop_
_entity_poly.entity_id
_entity_poly.type
_entity_poly.pdbx_seq_one_letter_code
_entity_poly.pdbx_strand_id
1 'polypeptide(L)'
;MVDAAFNHQGISQTYFVEGRRYARVRFTPGQNDKITFGPPSIDEHWPSLVSIGFGKVDAVRPVEGTQDEGILLLRNPLCPH
;
A
#
# COMPACT_ATOMS: atom_id res chain seq x y z
N MET A 1 10.30 -9.36 0.33
CA MET A 1 9.42 -9.76 -0.80
C MET A 1 8.21 -8.85 -0.71
N VAL A 2 7.77 -8.21 -1.80
CA VAL A 2 6.63 -7.26 -1.73
C VAL A 2 5.32 -8.04 -1.66
N ASP A 3 4.46 -7.71 -0.70
CA ASP A 3 3.12 -8.30 -0.58
C ASP A 3 2.13 -7.62 -1.52
N ALA A 4 2.15 -6.29 -1.61
CA ALA A 4 1.24 -5.54 -2.48
C ALA A 4 1.87 -4.27 -3.08
N ALA A 5 1.38 -3.86 -4.24
CA ALA A 5 1.76 -2.60 -4.88
C ALA A 5 0.52 -1.86 -5.42
N PHE A 6 0.48 -0.55 -5.21
CA PHE A 6 -0.60 0.32 -5.70
C PHE A 6 -0.03 1.57 -6.33
N ASN A 7 -0.30 1.79 -7.62
CA ASN A 7 0.12 2.99 -8.31
C ASN A 7 -0.97 4.07 -8.18
N HIS A 8 -0.60 5.19 -7.55
CA HIS A 8 -1.43 6.37 -7.48
C HIS A 8 -1.02 7.30 -8.62
N GLN A 9 -1.86 7.34 -9.65
CA GLN A 9 -1.56 8.07 -10.89
C GLN A 9 -1.52 9.59 -10.67
N GLY A 10 -2.40 10.14 -9.82
CA GLY A 10 -2.52 11.58 -9.59
C GLY A 10 -1.25 12.27 -9.05
N ILE A 11 -0.40 11.53 -8.32
CA ILE A 11 0.86 12.02 -7.74
C ILE A 11 2.09 11.30 -8.30
N SER A 12 1.90 10.39 -9.27
CA SER A 12 2.96 9.56 -9.87
C SER A 12 3.80 8.82 -8.82
N GLN A 13 3.16 8.30 -7.77
CA GLN A 13 3.83 7.51 -6.73
C GLN A 13 3.20 6.13 -6.63
N THR A 14 4.05 5.14 -6.42
CA THR A 14 3.66 3.76 -6.17
C THR A 14 3.87 3.45 -4.70
N TYR A 15 2.83 2.97 -4.05
CA TYR A 15 2.85 2.43 -2.70
C TYR A 15 3.25 0.97 -2.79
N PHE A 16 4.30 0.58 -2.06
CA PHE A 16 4.74 -0.79 -1.89
C PHE A 16 4.48 -1.19 -0.45
N VAL A 17 3.87 -2.35 -0.24
CA VAL A 17 3.57 -2.89 1.09
C VAL A 17 4.33 -4.18 1.30
N GLU A 18 4.97 -4.29 2.46
CA GLU A 18 5.64 -5.49 2.93
C GLU A 18 5.34 -5.69 4.43
N GLY A 19 4.66 -6.79 4.74
CA GLY A 19 4.19 -7.11 6.08
C GLY A 19 3.32 -6.00 6.65
N ARG A 20 3.82 -5.34 7.70
CA ARG A 20 3.14 -4.24 8.40
C ARG A 20 3.69 -2.86 8.05
N ARG A 21 4.52 -2.76 7.02
CA ARG A 21 5.17 -1.51 6.61
C ARG A 21 4.85 -1.20 5.17
N TYR A 22 4.98 0.07 4.82
CA TYR A 22 4.81 0.50 3.43
C TYR A 22 5.82 1.57 3.05
N ALA A 23 6.13 1.68 1.77
CA ALA A 23 6.95 2.74 1.20
C ALA A 23 6.25 3.35 0.00
N ARG A 24 6.43 4.65 -0.21
CA ARG A 24 6.07 5.37 -1.43
C ARG A 24 7.33 5.59 -2.25
N VAL A 25 7.25 5.18 -3.50
CA VAL A 25 8.33 5.33 -4.48
C VAL A 25 7.77 6.12 -5.65
N ARG A 26 8.43 7.22 -6.00
CA ARG A 26 8.17 7.93 -7.24
C ARG A 26 8.88 7.20 -8.37
N PHE A 27 8.07 6.65 -9.27
CA PHE A 27 8.56 6.02 -10.49
C PHE A 27 8.69 7.10 -11.57
N THR A 28 9.86 7.25 -12.16
CA THR A 28 10.09 8.22 -13.26
C THR A 28 10.73 7.51 -14.44
N PRO A 29 9.96 7.21 -15.51
CA PRO A 29 10.48 6.52 -16.68
C PRO A 29 11.72 7.22 -17.25
N GLY A 30 12.82 6.48 -17.40
CA GLY A 30 14.08 7.02 -17.94
C GLY A 30 14.93 7.81 -16.92
N GLN A 31 14.54 7.87 -15.66
CA GLN A 31 15.35 8.41 -14.56
C GLN A 31 15.45 7.40 -13.40
N ASN A 32 16.21 7.76 -12.37
CA ASN A 32 16.28 6.96 -11.15
C ASN A 32 15.00 7.08 -10.34
N ASP A 33 14.45 5.93 -9.94
CA ASP A 33 13.35 5.86 -9.00
C ASP A 33 13.76 6.38 -7.64
N LYS A 34 12.86 7.11 -6.97
CA LYS A 34 13.15 7.72 -5.68
C LYS A 34 12.13 7.29 -4.64
N ILE A 35 12.61 6.75 -3.52
CA ILE A 35 11.79 6.58 -2.32
C ILE A 35 11.44 7.98 -1.81
N THR A 36 10.16 8.34 -1.89
CA THR A 36 9.67 9.65 -1.42
C THR A 36 9.26 9.60 0.04
N PHE A 37 8.95 8.41 0.54
CA PHE A 37 8.53 8.18 1.91
C PHE A 37 8.65 6.70 2.23
N GLY A 38 9.27 6.30 3.34
CA GLY A 38 9.30 4.89 3.67
C GLY A 38 10.53 4.42 4.45
N PRO A 39 10.46 3.25 5.13
CA PRO A 39 9.23 2.50 5.39
C PRO A 39 8.75 2.65 6.86
N PRO A 40 7.73 3.50 7.14
CA PRO A 40 7.07 3.50 8.45
C PRO A 40 6.07 2.34 8.56
N SER A 41 5.53 2.19 9.77
CA SER A 41 4.51 1.16 10.04
C SER A 41 3.14 1.63 9.53
N ILE A 42 2.34 0.70 9.02
CA ILE A 42 0.99 0.98 8.52
C ILE A 42 0.11 1.52 9.64
N ASP A 43 0.29 1.02 10.85
CA ASP A 43 -0.46 1.44 12.03
C ASP A 43 -0.28 2.92 12.40
N GLU A 44 0.87 3.51 12.08
CA GLU A 44 1.16 4.91 12.37
C GLU A 44 0.45 5.88 11.42
N HIS A 45 0.19 5.44 10.18
CA HIS A 45 -0.33 6.31 9.12
C HIS A 45 -1.72 5.93 8.60
N TRP A 46 -2.23 4.75 8.96
CA TRP A 46 -3.52 4.23 8.50
C TRP A 46 -4.39 3.79 9.70
N PRO A 47 -4.80 4.73 10.58
CA PRO A 47 -5.55 4.39 11.80
C PRO A 47 -6.89 3.70 11.53
N SER A 48 -7.50 3.94 10.36
CA SER A 48 -8.72 3.28 9.91
C SER A 48 -8.55 1.78 9.62
N LEU A 49 -7.33 1.32 9.31
CA LEU A 49 -7.03 -0.11 9.15
C LEU A 49 -6.77 -0.78 10.50
N VAL A 50 -6.15 -0.05 11.43
CA VAL A 50 -5.87 -0.54 12.78
C VAL A 50 -7.16 -0.76 13.57
N SER A 51 -8.12 0.16 13.45
CA SER A 51 -9.38 0.11 14.22
C SER A 51 -10.21 -1.14 13.94
N ILE A 52 -10.02 -1.77 12.78
CA ILE A 52 -10.70 -2.99 12.35
C ILE A 52 -9.81 -4.25 12.46
N GLY A 53 -8.67 -4.15 13.15
CA GLY A 53 -7.78 -5.27 13.46
C GLY A 53 -6.84 -5.68 12.32
N PHE A 54 -6.72 -4.88 11.26
CA PHE A 54 -5.85 -5.17 10.14
C PHE A 54 -4.46 -4.56 10.35
N GLY A 55 -3.45 -5.42 10.34
CA GLY A 55 -2.03 -5.03 10.39
C GLY A 55 -1.25 -5.40 9.15
N LYS A 56 -1.82 -6.16 8.21
CA LYS A 56 -1.15 -6.64 6.99
C LYS A 56 -2.06 -6.43 5.78
N VAL A 57 -1.48 -5.98 4.68
CA VAL A 57 -2.15 -5.91 3.37
C VAL A 57 -1.57 -6.99 2.47
N ASP A 58 -2.43 -7.85 1.90
CA ASP A 58 -2.00 -8.92 1.00
C ASP A 58 -2.17 -8.55 -0.47
N ALA A 59 -3.14 -7.70 -0.82
CA ALA A 59 -3.24 -7.15 -2.16
C ALA A 59 -3.97 -5.80 -2.16
N VAL A 60 -3.66 -4.98 -3.16
CA VAL A 60 -4.39 -3.75 -3.45
C VAL A 60 -4.88 -3.80 -4.89
N ARG A 61 -6.17 -3.52 -5.09
CA ARG A 61 -6.75 -3.40 -6.43
C ARG A 61 -7.18 -1.95 -6.68
N PRO A 62 -6.60 -1.25 -7.68
CA PRO A 62 -7.06 0.08 -8.05
C PRO A 62 -8.51 0.04 -8.56
N VAL A 63 -9.31 1.05 -8.21
CA VAL A 63 -10.68 1.22 -8.70
C VAL A 63 -10.66 2.06 -9.98
N GLU A 64 -11.18 1.51 -11.06
CA GLU A 64 -11.25 2.21 -12.35
C GLU A 64 -12.15 3.45 -12.25
N GLY A 65 -11.69 4.56 -12.84
CA GLY A 65 -12.41 5.85 -12.81
C GLY A 65 -12.07 6.72 -11.59
N THR A 66 -11.27 6.24 -10.65
CA THR A 66 -10.75 7.02 -9.52
C THR A 66 -9.23 7.00 -9.51
N GLN A 67 -8.60 8.08 -9.05
CA GLN A 67 -7.12 8.16 -8.98
C GLN A 67 -6.59 7.80 -7.59
N ASP A 68 -7.47 7.83 -6.58
CA ASP A 68 -7.10 7.80 -5.18
C ASP A 68 -7.70 6.60 -4.43
N GLU A 69 -8.58 5.83 -5.07
CA GLU A 69 -9.27 4.71 -4.44
C GLU A 69 -8.69 3.36 -4.88
N GLY A 70 -8.44 2.51 -3.89
CA GLY A 70 -8.03 1.14 -4.08
C GLY A 70 -8.73 0.25 -3.05
N ILE A 71 -9.23 -0.89 -3.51
CA ILE A 71 -9.80 -1.90 -2.62
C ILE A 71 -8.64 -2.71 -2.05
N LEU A 72 -8.49 -2.66 -0.72
CA LEU A 72 -7.51 -3.47 0.01
C LEU A 72 -8.09 -4.86 0.28
N LEU A 73 -7.41 -5.89 -0.20
CA LEU A 73 -7.70 -7.28 0.15
C LEU A 73 -6.83 -7.65 1.34
N LEU A 74 -7.50 -7.94 2.45
CA LEU A 74 -6.88 -8.18 3.74
C LEU A 74 -7.17 -9.65 4.12
N ARG A 75 -6.15 -10.42 4.50
CA ARG A 75 -6.40 -11.74 5.10
C ARG A 75 -6.98 -11.55 6.49
N ASN A 76 -8.13 -12.18 6.73
CA ASN A 76 -8.74 -12.24 8.04
C ASN A 76 -7.86 -13.08 8.98
N PRO A 77 -7.33 -12.53 10.10
CA PRO A 77 -6.55 -13.32 11.05
C PRO A 77 -7.36 -14.41 11.77
N LEU A 78 -8.70 -14.35 11.71
CA LEU A 78 -9.61 -15.33 12.31
C LEU A 78 -9.84 -16.58 11.44
N CYS A 79 -9.34 -16.61 10.20
CA CYS A 79 -9.42 -17.79 9.34
C CYS A 79 -8.06 -18.49 9.32
N PRO A 80 -7.85 -19.56 10.11
CA PRO A 80 -6.61 -20.33 10.05
C PRO A 80 -6.50 -21.00 8.67
N HIS A 81 -5.35 -20.80 8.02
CA HIS A 81 -4.93 -21.56 6.84
C HIS A 81 -4.36 -22.91 7.24
#